data_AF-A0A7W8PCT5-F1
#
_entry.id   AF-A0A7W8PCT5-F1
#
_cell.length_a   1.000
_cell.length_b   1.000
_cell.length_c   1.000
_cell.angle_alpha   90.00
_cell.angle_beta   90.00
_cell.angle_gamma   90.00
#
_symmetry.space_group_name_H-M   'P 1'
#
loop_
_entity.id
_entity.type
_entity.pdbx_description
1 polymer ?
#
loop_
_entity_poly.entity_id
_entity_poly.type
_entity_poly.pdbx_seq_one_letter_code
_entity_poly.pdbx_strand_id
1 'polypeptide(L)'
;MEFEQSALMVDVDQIINGGANPVQFTVGASLLVTAINTVVTPLKVTGIDLRRDYLNRYSDELVITTEILAGQYSNLVYPYKNAIDLTLMRTPLMEVGDTPDASSTVQSERFTATLLDEGSPLLEQNAPFSPTQPNLDLTGPMTVQFQLVNKALEQMRMMDVGQVFRGCTVDDAIRTVLTKASQTTTVDGQRTVQGVSMIPSANPTPREHIVIPHGVRLVDVPQHIQKHCGGVYNAGMGYFLQGNQWYVWPALDTTRFNSATATLTVINVPANKFPQVERTYRQSGTNLMVMATGSVKFRDPSNHAQLNLGNGVRFSDASKFMDGFVSVSENRALASRGSVNNEFIGTSRPNGNNNVHVSGSPVNANSLEEYSKLARAMGASITMEWENSSPDLIVPGMPAQVLCLQNEQIQTLVGVVIGAQHYTQMRGQGFSASRYITTTHLNIFLQPQDQTGNASATPASTP
;
A
#
# COMPACT_ATOMS: atom_id res chain seq x y z
N MET A 1 29.72 -2.46 -21.73
CA MET A 1 30.06 -2.01 -20.37
C MET A 1 29.49 -3.00 -19.38
N GLU A 2 30.34 -3.67 -18.61
CA GLU A 2 29.90 -4.54 -17.51
C GLU A 2 29.35 -3.68 -16.35
N PHE A 3 28.40 -4.23 -15.58
CA PHE A 3 27.75 -3.51 -14.46
C PHE A 3 28.76 -2.85 -13.51
N GLU A 4 29.89 -3.52 -13.26
CA GLU A 4 30.98 -3.09 -12.37
C GLU A 4 31.70 -1.82 -12.83
N GLN A 5 31.64 -1.49 -14.13
CA GLN A 5 32.24 -0.27 -14.68
C GLN A 5 31.23 0.88 -14.83
N SER A 6 29.96 0.64 -14.47
CA SER A 6 28.89 1.62 -14.60
C SER A 6 28.82 2.56 -13.39
N ALA A 7 28.22 3.73 -13.57
CA ALA A 7 27.97 4.67 -12.47
C ALA A 7 27.06 4.08 -11.37
N LEU A 8 26.23 3.07 -11.69
CA LEU A 8 25.39 2.39 -10.71
C LEU A 8 26.21 1.62 -9.67
N MET A 9 27.42 1.16 -10.03
CA MET A 9 28.29 0.45 -9.10
C MET A 9 28.75 1.36 -7.96
N VAL A 10 28.99 2.65 -8.23
CA VAL A 10 29.38 3.63 -7.20
C VAL A 10 28.29 3.78 -6.14
N ASP A 11 27.03 3.82 -6.56
CA ASP A 11 25.89 3.91 -5.65
C ASP A 11 25.71 2.60 -4.87
N VAL A 12 25.89 1.45 -5.52
CA VAL A 12 25.87 0.13 -4.86
C VAL A 12 26.98 0.02 -3.81
N ASP A 13 28.21 0.43 -4.11
CA ASP A 13 29.32 0.42 -3.16
C ASP A 13 29.06 1.32 -1.95
N GLN A 14 28.37 2.45 -2.14
CA GLN A 14 27.97 3.31 -1.03
C GLN A 14 26.92 2.65 -0.13
N ILE A 15 26.00 1.87 -0.70
CA ILE A 15 25.02 1.10 0.08
C ILE A 15 25.72 0.00 0.87
N ILE A 16 26.62 -0.75 0.23
CA ILE A 16 27.35 -1.85 0.87
C ILE A 16 28.22 -1.32 2.01
N ASN A 17 28.96 -0.23 1.80
CA ASN A 17 29.91 0.27 2.79
C ASN A 17 29.29 1.20 3.84
N GLY A 18 28.16 1.86 3.54
CA GLY A 18 27.56 2.89 4.38
C GLY A 18 26.04 2.78 4.60
N GLY A 19 25.45 1.61 4.32
CA GLY A 19 24.02 1.33 4.55
C GLY A 19 23.60 1.43 6.01
N ALA A 20 22.27 1.51 6.23
CA ALA A 20 21.71 1.72 7.56
C ALA A 20 21.75 0.46 8.45
N ASN A 21 21.92 0.66 9.76
CA ASN A 21 21.89 -0.36 10.82
C ASN A 21 20.78 -0.05 11.84
N PRO A 22 20.19 -1.06 12.52
CA PRO A 22 20.31 -2.51 12.32
C PRO A 22 19.34 -3.07 11.27
N VAL A 23 19.74 -4.13 10.56
CA VAL A 23 18.93 -4.77 9.51
C VAL A 23 18.20 -6.02 10.01
N GLN A 24 18.57 -6.52 11.21
CA GLN A 24 18.15 -7.83 11.70
C GLN A 24 17.50 -7.75 13.07
N PHE A 25 16.51 -8.62 13.29
CA PHE A 25 15.70 -8.65 14.49
C PHE A 25 15.46 -10.09 14.93
N THR A 26 15.22 -10.26 16.24
CA THR A 26 14.56 -11.44 16.81
C THR A 26 13.10 -11.11 17.01
N VAL A 27 12.22 -12.02 16.60
CA VAL A 27 10.76 -11.88 16.77
C VAL A 27 10.26 -12.82 17.86
N GLY A 28 9.47 -12.27 18.80
CA GLY A 28 8.67 -13.01 19.76
C GLY A 28 7.19 -12.67 19.64
N ALA A 29 6.32 -13.58 20.08
CA ALA A 29 4.88 -13.36 20.13
C ALA A 29 4.32 -13.78 21.49
N SER A 30 3.21 -13.17 21.91
CA SER A 30 2.47 -13.52 23.12
C SER A 30 0.98 -13.36 22.85
N LEU A 31 0.20 -14.41 23.10
CA LEU A 31 -1.25 -14.44 22.89
C LEU A 31 -1.95 -14.21 24.23
N LEU A 32 -2.72 -13.14 24.35
CA LEU A 32 -3.63 -12.91 25.46
C LEU A 32 -5.03 -13.36 25.04
N VAL A 33 -5.53 -14.41 25.70
CA VAL A 33 -6.92 -14.86 25.52
C VAL A 33 -7.79 -14.04 26.46
N THR A 34 -8.41 -12.99 25.92
CA THR A 34 -9.09 -11.94 26.70
C THR A 34 -10.28 -12.50 27.50
N ALA A 35 -10.95 -13.53 26.99
CA ALA A 35 -12.11 -14.15 27.65
C ALA A 35 -11.76 -14.83 28.99
N ILE A 36 -10.56 -15.41 29.11
CA ILE A 36 -10.08 -16.14 30.30
C ILE A 36 -8.87 -15.49 30.97
N ASN A 37 -8.47 -14.31 30.48
CA ASN A 37 -7.30 -13.55 30.94
C ASN A 37 -6.02 -14.40 31.10
N THR A 38 -5.79 -15.30 30.14
CA THR A 38 -4.65 -16.22 30.17
C THR A 38 -3.70 -15.89 29.01
N VAL A 39 -2.40 -15.87 29.32
CA VAL A 39 -1.34 -15.63 28.32
C VAL A 39 -0.79 -16.98 27.86
N VAL A 40 -0.84 -17.21 26.55
CA VAL A 40 -0.22 -18.34 25.87
C VAL A 40 0.98 -17.82 25.10
N THR A 41 2.17 -18.35 25.39
CA THR A 41 3.39 -17.98 24.68
C THR A 41 3.70 -19.03 23.62
N PRO A 42 3.60 -18.72 22.32
CA PRO A 42 4.06 -19.61 21.27
C PRO A 42 5.53 -19.98 21.47
N LEU A 43 5.90 -21.20 21.07
CA LEU A 43 7.29 -21.64 21.11
C LEU A 43 8.15 -20.81 20.16
N LYS A 44 7.61 -20.48 18.99
CA LYS A 44 8.32 -19.75 17.95
C LYS A 44 7.39 -19.05 16.97
N VAL A 45 7.89 -17.99 16.35
CA VAL A 45 7.29 -17.36 15.17
C VAL A 45 8.03 -17.90 13.94
N THR A 46 7.37 -18.60 13.04
CA THR A 46 8.05 -19.18 11.87
C THR A 46 8.12 -18.20 10.72
N GLY A 47 7.08 -17.37 10.56
CA GLY A 47 7.03 -16.36 9.51
C GLY A 47 6.02 -15.26 9.78
N ILE A 48 6.26 -14.12 9.15
CA ILE A 48 5.37 -12.96 9.14
C ILE A 48 5.22 -12.52 7.68
N ASP A 49 4.00 -12.49 7.18
CA ASP A 49 3.66 -11.93 5.87
C ASP A 49 2.90 -10.63 6.09
N LEU A 50 3.49 -9.52 5.64
CA LEU A 50 2.88 -8.19 5.67
C LEU A 50 2.62 -7.74 4.23
N ARG A 51 1.35 -7.73 3.84
CA ARG A 51 0.91 -7.28 2.52
C ARG A 51 0.30 -5.90 2.58
N ARG A 52 0.87 -5.00 1.78
CA ARG A 52 0.41 -3.63 1.56
C ARG A 52 -0.05 -3.47 0.12
N ASP A 53 -1.35 -3.52 -0.10
CA ASP A 53 -1.98 -3.19 -1.38
C ASP A 53 -2.54 -1.78 -1.30
N TYR A 54 -1.79 -0.81 -1.82
CA TYR A 54 -2.14 0.60 -1.70
C TYR A 54 -3.24 1.06 -2.67
N LEU A 55 -3.67 0.19 -3.61
CA LEU A 55 -4.72 0.51 -4.58
C LEU A 55 -6.08 -0.04 -4.17
N ASN A 56 -6.12 -1.25 -3.63
CA ASN A 56 -7.39 -1.97 -3.40
C ASN A 56 -7.76 -2.08 -1.92
N ARG A 57 -6.84 -1.77 -1.00
CA ARG A 57 -7.06 -1.87 0.45
C ARG A 57 -6.79 -0.53 1.12
N TYR A 58 -7.29 -0.40 2.35
CA TYR A 58 -7.13 0.80 3.19
C TYR A 58 -6.19 0.58 4.37
N SER A 59 -5.63 -0.63 4.54
CA SER A 59 -4.74 -0.98 5.64
C SER A 59 -3.85 -2.18 5.33
N ASP A 60 -2.86 -2.37 6.19
CA ASP A 60 -1.99 -3.54 6.22
C ASP A 60 -2.78 -4.85 6.39
N GLU A 61 -2.38 -5.88 5.65
CA GLU A 61 -2.75 -7.28 5.91
C GLU A 61 -1.53 -7.97 6.52
N LEU A 62 -1.60 -8.23 7.82
CA LEU A 62 -0.53 -8.86 8.57
C LEU A 62 -0.95 -10.26 8.98
N VAL A 63 -0.24 -11.27 8.49
CA VAL A 63 -0.43 -12.67 8.87
C VAL A 63 0.82 -13.15 9.58
N ILE A 64 0.65 -13.72 10.77
CA ILE A 64 1.73 -14.33 11.53
C ILE A 64 1.51 -15.83 11.60
N THR A 65 2.59 -16.58 11.41
CA THR A 65 2.63 -18.02 11.58
C THR A 65 3.44 -18.34 12.83
N THR A 66 2.84 -19.07 13.76
CA THR A 66 3.46 -19.40 15.05
C THR A 66 3.35 -20.89 15.37
N GLU A 67 4.28 -21.41 16.17
CA GLU A 67 4.24 -22.79 16.66
C GLU A 67 3.71 -22.79 18.10
N ILE A 68 2.58 -23.48 18.33
CA ILE A 68 1.91 -23.57 19.64
C ILE A 68 1.77 -25.05 19.99
N LEU A 69 1.92 -25.39 21.28
CA LEU A 69 1.68 -26.77 21.73
C LEU A 69 0.22 -27.18 21.52
N ALA A 70 0.01 -28.43 21.08
CA ALA A 70 -1.31 -28.87 20.64
C ALA A 70 -2.39 -28.81 21.73
N GLY A 71 -2.04 -29.07 22.99
CA GLY A 71 -2.95 -28.98 24.13
C GLY A 71 -3.30 -27.54 24.47
N GLN A 72 -2.32 -26.63 24.48
CA GLN A 72 -2.55 -25.19 24.66
C GLN A 72 -3.46 -24.63 23.56
N TYR A 73 -3.20 -24.97 22.30
CA TYR A 73 -4.04 -24.54 21.19
C TYR A 73 -5.48 -25.04 21.36
N SER A 74 -5.65 -26.34 21.56
CA SER A 74 -6.97 -26.98 21.57
C SER A 74 -7.86 -26.54 22.74
N ASN A 75 -7.27 -26.27 23.91
CA ASN A 75 -8.02 -25.93 25.12
C ASN A 75 -8.08 -24.43 25.42
N LEU A 76 -7.07 -23.65 25.03
CA LEU A 76 -6.95 -22.23 25.42
C LEU A 76 -7.12 -21.27 24.24
N VAL A 77 -6.77 -21.67 23.01
CA VAL A 77 -6.81 -20.77 21.84
C VAL A 77 -8.09 -21.01 21.03
N TYR A 78 -8.28 -22.23 20.53
CA TYR A 78 -9.37 -22.57 19.61
C TYR A 78 -10.78 -22.29 20.18
N PRO A 79 -11.10 -22.63 21.45
CA PRO A 79 -12.43 -22.35 22.02
C PRO A 79 -12.74 -20.85 22.12
N TYR A 80 -11.71 -20.02 22.20
CA TYR A 80 -11.81 -18.57 22.39
C TYR A 80 -11.32 -17.78 21.18
N LYS A 81 -11.38 -18.36 19.96
CA LYS A 81 -10.84 -17.81 18.71
C LYS A 81 -11.30 -16.38 18.34
N ASN A 82 -12.41 -15.91 18.90
CA ASN A 82 -12.96 -14.57 18.67
C ASN A 82 -12.49 -13.52 19.69
N ALA A 83 -11.71 -13.91 20.71
CA ALA A 83 -11.33 -13.06 21.83
C ALA A 83 -9.83 -13.20 22.14
N ILE A 84 -9.01 -12.97 21.12
CA ILE A 84 -7.55 -13.11 21.20
C ILE A 84 -6.90 -11.78 20.83
N ASP A 85 -6.01 -11.33 21.70
CA ASP A 85 -5.05 -10.28 21.38
C ASP A 85 -3.66 -10.90 21.23
N LEU A 86 -2.89 -10.45 20.25
CA LEU A 86 -1.51 -10.89 20.05
C LEU A 86 -0.56 -9.71 20.20
N THR A 87 0.43 -9.85 21.06
CA THR A 87 1.55 -8.90 21.20
C THR A 87 2.75 -9.42 20.43
N LEU A 88 3.18 -8.68 19.40
CA LEU A 88 4.37 -8.94 18.61
C LEU A 88 5.53 -8.12 19.16
N MET A 89 6.65 -8.77 19.44
CA MET A 89 7.87 -8.13 19.92
C MET A 89 8.99 -8.29 18.90
N ARG A 90 9.65 -7.20 18.53
CA ARG A 90 10.85 -7.18 17.69
C ARG A 90 12.01 -6.61 18.49
N THR A 91 13.00 -7.46 18.74
CA THR A 91 14.24 -7.08 19.43
C THR A 91 15.34 -6.92 18.39
N PRO A 92 15.91 -5.72 18.23
CA PRO A 92 17.00 -5.49 17.28
C PRO A 92 18.25 -6.29 17.68
N LEU A 93 18.94 -6.83 16.68
CA LEU A 93 20.19 -7.57 16.84
C LEU A 93 21.38 -6.73 16.35
N MET A 94 22.56 -7.05 16.87
CA MET A 94 23.83 -6.57 16.30
C MET A 94 24.03 -7.12 14.87
N GLU A 95 24.77 -6.38 14.04
CA GLU A 95 25.11 -6.77 12.65
C GLU A 95 25.82 -8.13 12.63
N VAL A 96 26.81 -8.28 13.52
CA VAL A 96 27.58 -9.52 13.68
C VAL A 96 27.13 -10.26 14.94
N GLY A 97 26.56 -11.46 14.75
CA GLY A 97 26.11 -12.35 15.83
C GLY A 97 24.65 -12.16 16.25
N ASP A 98 24.18 -13.07 17.10
CA ASP A 98 22.77 -13.11 17.53
C ASP A 98 22.54 -12.39 18.87
N THR A 99 23.44 -11.49 19.22
CA THR A 99 23.36 -10.70 20.46
C THR A 99 22.39 -9.54 20.26
N PRO A 100 21.42 -9.34 21.18
CA PRO A 100 20.56 -8.16 21.17
C PRO A 100 21.37 -6.86 21.22
N ASP A 101 20.99 -5.91 20.38
CA ASP A 101 21.54 -4.55 20.45
C ASP A 101 20.89 -3.79 21.60
N ALA A 102 21.63 -3.64 22.70
CA ALA A 102 21.16 -2.94 23.90
C ALA A 102 20.95 -1.42 23.69
N SER A 103 21.47 -0.84 22.61
CA SER A 103 21.31 0.59 22.30
C SER A 103 20.00 0.92 21.58
N SER A 104 19.38 -0.08 20.96
CA SER A 104 18.17 0.08 20.16
C SER A 104 16.92 -0.31 20.94
N THR A 105 15.80 0.38 20.68
CA THR A 105 14.55 0.14 21.42
C THR A 105 13.83 -1.11 20.93
N VAL A 106 13.39 -1.94 21.88
CA VAL A 106 12.52 -3.09 21.58
C VAL A 106 11.15 -2.56 21.14
N GLN A 107 10.73 -2.97 19.95
CA GLN A 107 9.40 -2.63 19.44
C GLN A 107 8.41 -3.70 19.91
N SER A 108 7.34 -3.28 20.57
CA SER A 108 6.28 -4.17 21.02
C SER A 108 4.93 -3.60 20.60
N GLU A 109 4.10 -4.40 19.93
CA GLU A 109 2.81 -3.95 19.44
C GLU A 109 1.73 -5.01 19.69
N ARG A 110 0.56 -4.57 20.19
CA ARG A 110 -0.59 -5.42 20.46
C ARG A 110 -1.66 -5.24 19.38
N PHE A 111 -2.07 -6.36 18.79
CA PHE A 111 -3.06 -6.46 17.73
C PHE A 111 -4.28 -7.24 18.22
N THR A 112 -5.42 -7.02 17.58
CA THR A 112 -6.52 -8.00 17.63
C THR A 112 -6.17 -9.12 16.66
N ALA A 113 -6.17 -10.36 17.15
CA ALA A 113 -5.83 -11.53 16.36
C ALA A 113 -7.09 -12.33 16.00
N THR A 114 -7.23 -12.65 14.72
CA THR A 114 -8.25 -13.58 14.22
C THR A 114 -7.55 -14.84 13.73
N LEU A 115 -7.97 -15.99 14.24
CA LEU A 115 -7.45 -17.29 13.80
C LEU A 115 -7.82 -17.52 12.32
N LEU A 116 -6.84 -17.81 11.48
CA LEU A 116 -7.07 -18.27 10.11
C LEU A 116 -7.35 -19.77 10.15
N ASP A 117 -8.41 -20.19 9.46
CA ASP A 117 -9.12 -21.45 9.71
C ASP A 117 -8.19 -22.68 9.71
N GLU A 118 -8.06 -23.26 10.90
CA GLU A 118 -7.48 -24.56 11.15
C GLU A 118 -8.55 -25.30 11.97
N GLY A 119 -8.98 -26.46 11.49
CA GLY A 119 -10.04 -27.23 12.13
C GLY A 119 -9.70 -27.57 13.58
N SER A 120 -10.71 -28.01 14.36
CA SER A 120 -10.47 -28.36 15.76
C SER A 120 -9.80 -29.75 15.86
N PRO A 121 -8.59 -29.87 16.43
CA PRO A 121 -7.97 -31.18 16.63
C PRO A 121 -8.81 -32.08 17.54
N LEU A 122 -9.59 -31.50 18.45
CA LEU A 122 -10.50 -32.21 19.35
C LEU A 122 -11.73 -32.78 18.63
N LEU A 123 -12.19 -32.13 17.56
CA LEU A 123 -13.33 -32.62 16.76
C LEU A 123 -12.89 -33.57 15.64
N GLU A 124 -11.67 -33.41 15.14
CA GLU A 124 -11.09 -34.28 14.10
C GLU A 124 -10.59 -35.62 14.67
N GLN A 125 -10.33 -35.70 15.98
CA GLN A 125 -9.97 -36.95 16.62
C GLN A 125 -11.18 -37.89 16.80
N ASN A 126 -11.14 -39.01 16.08
CA ASN A 126 -12.10 -40.11 16.22
C ASN A 126 -11.70 -41.07 17.36
N ALA A 127 -11.50 -40.54 18.57
CA ALA A 127 -11.07 -41.30 19.74
C ALA A 127 -12.15 -41.27 20.84
N PRO A 128 -12.37 -42.37 21.58
CA PRO A 128 -13.43 -42.48 22.60
C PRO A 128 -13.19 -41.63 23.86
N PHE A 129 -12.00 -41.06 24.02
CA PHE A 129 -11.64 -40.19 25.15
C PHE A 129 -11.03 -38.89 24.63
N SER A 130 -11.53 -37.74 25.10
CA SER A 130 -10.88 -36.46 24.87
C SER A 130 -9.58 -36.42 25.69
N PRO A 131 -8.40 -36.36 25.05
CA PRO A 131 -7.13 -36.29 25.79
C PRO A 131 -7.04 -34.98 26.59
N THR A 132 -6.41 -35.06 27.77
CA THR A 132 -6.13 -33.89 28.61
C THR A 132 -5.06 -33.00 27.95
N GLN A 133 -5.03 -31.71 28.31
CA GLN A 133 -4.04 -30.76 27.77
C GLN A 133 -2.59 -31.28 27.80
N PRO A 134 -2.06 -31.85 28.91
CA PRO A 134 -0.68 -32.33 28.95
C PRO A 134 -0.41 -33.49 27.98
N ASN A 135 -1.40 -34.36 27.75
CA ASN A 135 -1.27 -35.47 26.82
C ASN A 135 -1.23 -35.00 25.37
N LEU A 136 -1.99 -33.94 25.05
CA LEU A 136 -1.92 -33.28 23.75
C LEU A 136 -0.63 -32.49 23.57
N ASP A 137 -0.12 -31.83 24.61
CA ASP A 137 1.16 -31.10 24.50
C ASP A 137 2.33 -32.04 24.16
N LEU A 138 2.24 -33.35 24.48
CA LEU A 138 3.21 -34.37 24.10
C LEU A 138 3.17 -34.80 22.63
N THR A 139 2.07 -34.53 21.88
CA THR A 139 1.99 -34.90 20.46
C THR A 139 2.86 -34.02 19.57
N GLY A 140 3.31 -32.87 20.08
CA GLY A 140 4.18 -31.92 19.39
C GLY A 140 3.53 -30.56 19.15
N PRO A 141 4.31 -29.60 18.62
CA PRO A 141 3.79 -28.30 18.25
C PRO A 141 2.94 -28.37 16.99
N MET A 142 1.93 -27.51 16.92
CA MET A 142 1.13 -27.25 15.73
C MET A 142 1.47 -25.86 15.21
N THR A 143 1.59 -25.76 13.89
CA THR A 143 1.75 -24.48 13.21
C THR A 143 0.38 -23.85 13.05
N VAL A 144 0.23 -22.62 13.55
CA VAL A 144 -1.04 -21.89 13.60
C VAL A 144 -0.87 -20.50 13.00
N GLN A 145 -1.81 -20.11 12.15
CA GLN A 145 -1.81 -18.79 11.49
C GLN A 145 -2.85 -17.84 12.10
N PHE A 146 -2.42 -16.60 12.36
CA PHE A 146 -3.30 -15.53 12.82
C PHE A 146 -3.23 -14.34 11.86
N GLN A 147 -4.39 -13.80 11.50
CA GLN A 147 -4.49 -12.49 10.90
C GLN A 147 -4.54 -11.43 12.00
N LEU A 148 -3.65 -10.44 11.92
CA LEU A 148 -3.49 -9.37 12.89
C LEU A 148 -4.07 -8.08 12.34
N VAL A 149 -4.89 -7.41 13.16
CA VAL A 149 -5.50 -6.12 12.83
C VAL A 149 -5.14 -5.10 13.91
N ASN A 150 -4.77 -3.89 13.48
CA ASN A 150 -4.54 -2.78 14.40
C ASN A 150 -5.84 -2.46 15.16
N LYS A 151 -5.76 -2.36 16.50
CA LYS A 151 -6.91 -2.10 17.37
C LYS A 151 -7.64 -0.80 17.07
N ALA A 152 -6.91 0.26 16.73
CA ALA A 152 -7.50 1.54 16.33
C ALA A 152 -8.35 1.37 15.07
N LEU A 153 -7.78 0.67 14.08
CA LEU A 153 -8.43 0.43 12.80
C LEU A 153 -9.67 -0.46 12.96
N GLU A 154 -9.61 -1.47 13.83
CA GLU A 154 -10.76 -2.32 14.11
C GLU A 154 -11.96 -1.54 14.65
N GLN A 155 -11.73 -0.56 15.52
CA GLN A 155 -12.81 0.33 15.98
C GLN A 155 -13.29 1.24 14.84
N MET A 156 -12.37 1.82 14.07
CA MET A 156 -12.70 2.72 12.95
C MET A 156 -13.54 2.06 11.85
N ARG A 157 -13.26 0.80 11.51
CA ARG A 157 -14.02 0.08 10.47
C ARG A 157 -15.48 -0.18 10.83
N MET A 158 -15.83 -0.09 12.11
CA MET A 158 -17.20 -0.25 12.62
C MET A 158 -17.96 1.09 12.73
N MET A 159 -17.31 2.22 12.40
CA MET A 159 -17.93 3.53 12.47
C MET A 159 -18.62 3.90 11.15
N ASP A 160 -19.85 4.37 11.26
CA ASP A 160 -20.59 5.00 10.17
C ASP A 160 -20.55 6.52 10.30
N VAL A 161 -20.43 7.20 9.17
CA VAL A 161 -20.40 8.66 9.06
C VAL A 161 -21.59 9.14 8.23
N GLY A 162 -22.15 10.27 8.62
CA GLY A 162 -23.07 11.04 7.79
C GLY A 162 -22.97 12.50 8.17
N GLN A 163 -22.57 13.35 7.22
CA GLN A 163 -22.32 14.75 7.45
C GLN A 163 -22.43 15.55 6.15
N VAL A 164 -22.93 16.78 6.26
CA VAL A 164 -22.93 17.75 5.17
C VAL A 164 -21.92 18.84 5.48
N PHE A 165 -20.93 19.01 4.62
CA PHE A 165 -20.00 20.12 4.67
C PHE A 165 -20.46 21.22 3.72
N ARG A 166 -20.25 22.48 4.11
CA ARG A 166 -20.65 23.64 3.31
C ARG A 166 -19.49 24.60 3.12
N GLY A 167 -19.36 25.13 1.91
CA GLY A 167 -18.36 26.15 1.58
C GLY A 167 -16.92 25.72 1.83
N CYS A 168 -16.59 24.44 1.64
CA CYS A 168 -15.26 23.90 1.90
C CYS A 168 -14.71 23.15 0.68
N THR A 169 -13.41 22.89 0.70
CA THR A 169 -12.77 22.04 -0.32
C THR A 169 -12.96 20.55 0.01
N VAL A 170 -12.71 19.68 -0.97
CA VAL A 170 -12.72 18.23 -0.77
C VAL A 170 -11.61 17.78 0.21
N ASP A 171 -10.49 18.50 0.24
CA ASP A 171 -9.36 18.23 1.15
C ASP A 171 -9.77 18.46 2.61
N ASP A 172 -10.44 19.58 2.88
CA ASP A 172 -10.91 19.94 4.22
C ASP A 172 -11.94 18.93 4.74
N ALA A 173 -12.84 18.48 3.87
CA ALA A 173 -13.83 17.47 4.21
C ALA A 173 -13.16 16.13 4.60
N ILE A 174 -12.23 15.63 3.78
CA ILE A 174 -11.52 14.37 4.05
C ILE A 174 -10.70 14.47 5.34
N ARG A 175 -9.90 15.54 5.50
CA ARG A 175 -9.08 15.75 6.69
C ARG A 175 -9.93 15.82 7.95
N THR A 176 -11.05 16.55 7.91
CA THR A 176 -11.92 16.72 9.08
C THR A 176 -12.56 15.41 9.52
N VAL A 177 -13.11 14.63 8.58
CA VAL A 177 -13.78 13.36 8.90
C VAL A 177 -12.79 12.36 9.50
N LEU A 178 -11.65 12.15 8.84
CA LEU A 178 -10.66 11.15 9.28
C LEU A 178 -9.99 11.58 10.59
N THR A 179 -9.70 12.87 10.78
CA THR A 179 -9.10 13.37 12.03
C THR A 179 -10.05 13.24 13.20
N LYS A 180 -11.34 13.60 13.01
CA LYS A 180 -12.34 13.49 14.08
C LYS A 180 -12.55 12.04 14.51
N ALA A 181 -12.60 11.11 13.56
CA ALA A 181 -12.70 9.69 13.89
C ALA A 181 -11.45 9.18 14.63
N SER A 182 -10.27 9.64 14.21
CA SER A 182 -8.98 9.33 14.86
C SER A 182 -8.89 9.78 16.31
N GLN A 183 -9.52 10.90 16.66
CA GLN A 183 -9.59 11.39 18.04
C GLN A 183 -10.59 10.62 18.90
N THR A 184 -11.56 9.93 18.29
CA THR A 184 -12.64 9.24 19.01
C THR A 184 -12.23 7.82 19.43
N THR A 185 -11.28 7.20 18.73
CA THR A 185 -10.80 5.85 19.06
C THR A 185 -9.95 5.84 20.32
N THR A 186 -10.38 5.08 21.33
CA THR A 186 -9.62 4.82 22.55
C THR A 186 -8.82 3.54 22.38
N VAL A 187 -7.49 3.68 22.37
CA VAL A 187 -6.54 2.55 22.30
C VAL A 187 -5.59 2.69 23.49
N ASP A 188 -5.13 1.56 24.03
CA ASP A 188 -4.17 1.45 25.14
C ASP A 188 -2.77 2.04 24.80
N GLY A 189 -2.72 3.36 24.57
CA GLY A 189 -1.53 4.21 24.61
C GLY A 189 -0.47 4.10 23.51
N GLN A 190 -0.47 3.06 22.66
CA GLN A 190 0.66 2.78 21.75
C GLN A 190 0.47 3.26 20.29
N ARG A 191 -0.73 3.13 19.72
CA ARG A 191 -1.05 3.59 18.35
C ARG A 191 -2.41 4.28 18.29
N THR A 192 -2.46 5.54 18.71
CA THR A 192 -3.54 6.43 18.26
C THR A 192 -3.19 6.94 16.87
N VAL A 193 -4.18 7.03 15.99
CA VAL A 193 -3.98 7.60 14.66
C VAL A 193 -3.73 9.11 14.83
N GLN A 194 -2.51 9.55 14.50
CA GLN A 194 -2.00 10.89 14.75
C GLN A 194 -2.54 11.93 13.77
N GLY A 195 -3.03 11.52 12.60
CA GLY A 195 -3.68 12.43 11.66
C GLY A 195 -3.70 11.94 10.21
N VAL A 196 -3.81 12.90 9.29
CA VAL A 196 -3.96 12.68 7.85
C VAL A 196 -2.86 13.43 7.09
N SER A 197 -1.98 12.67 6.43
CA SER A 197 -1.10 13.18 5.37
C SER A 197 -1.86 13.10 4.06
N MET A 198 -2.12 14.25 3.44
CA MET A 198 -2.80 14.31 2.16
C MET A 198 -2.04 15.24 1.23
N ILE A 199 -1.83 14.79 0.00
CA ILE A 199 -1.28 15.61 -1.09
C ILE A 199 -2.38 16.52 -1.62
N PRO A 200 -2.09 17.79 -1.96
CA PRO A 200 -3.10 18.72 -2.45
C PRO A 200 -3.93 18.13 -3.60
N SER A 201 -5.25 18.26 -3.53
CA SER A 201 -6.12 17.75 -4.61
C SER A 201 -5.93 18.49 -5.92
N ALA A 202 -6.33 17.83 -7.01
CA ALA A 202 -6.44 18.43 -8.32
C ALA A 202 -7.69 19.35 -8.46
N ASN A 203 -8.54 19.40 -7.43
CA ASN A 203 -9.74 20.21 -7.39
C ASN A 203 -9.70 21.25 -6.25
N PRO A 204 -9.12 22.44 -6.50
CA PRO A 204 -9.04 23.47 -5.47
C PRO A 204 -10.36 24.20 -5.23
N THR A 205 -11.40 23.95 -6.05
CA THR A 205 -12.64 24.74 -6.01
C THR A 205 -13.47 24.41 -4.77
N PRO A 206 -13.79 25.41 -3.91
CA PRO A 206 -14.71 25.21 -2.80
C PRO A 206 -16.10 24.87 -3.33
N ARG A 207 -16.75 23.89 -2.70
CA ARG A 207 -18.11 23.49 -3.04
C ARG A 207 -19.10 24.03 -2.04
N GLU A 208 -20.26 24.45 -2.52
CA GLU A 208 -21.35 24.89 -1.64
C GLU A 208 -21.79 23.78 -0.69
N HIS A 209 -21.87 22.55 -1.20
CA HIS A 209 -22.30 21.37 -0.43
C HIS A 209 -21.46 20.14 -0.81
N ILE A 210 -20.87 19.49 0.19
CA ILE A 210 -20.32 18.13 0.10
C ILE A 210 -21.17 17.27 1.02
N VAL A 211 -21.99 16.41 0.43
CA VAL A 211 -22.97 15.59 1.15
C VAL A 211 -22.43 14.18 1.30
N ILE A 212 -22.15 13.76 2.53
CA ILE A 212 -21.87 12.36 2.87
C ILE A 212 -23.16 11.80 3.50
N PRO A 213 -23.87 10.88 2.84
CA PRO A 213 -25.10 10.32 3.37
C PRO A 213 -24.82 9.51 4.64
N HIS A 214 -25.85 9.35 5.48
CA HIS A 214 -25.76 8.47 6.65
C HIS A 214 -25.56 7.01 6.23
N GLY A 215 -24.78 6.27 7.01
CA GLY A 215 -24.49 4.85 6.76
C GLY A 215 -23.30 4.60 5.83
N VAL A 216 -22.55 5.64 5.45
CA VAL A 216 -21.26 5.44 4.76
C VAL A 216 -20.23 5.08 5.82
N ARG A 217 -19.60 3.91 5.67
CA ARG A 217 -18.50 3.49 6.55
C ARG A 217 -17.37 4.51 6.47
N LEU A 218 -16.76 4.83 7.61
CA LEU A 218 -15.67 5.81 7.71
C LEU A 218 -14.56 5.55 6.68
N VAL A 219 -14.16 4.29 6.51
CA VAL A 219 -13.10 3.88 5.58
C VAL A 219 -13.45 4.10 4.11
N ASP A 220 -14.73 4.21 3.76
CA ASP A 220 -15.19 4.41 2.38
C ASP A 220 -15.39 5.90 2.03
N VAL A 221 -15.30 6.80 3.02
CA VAL A 221 -15.54 8.24 2.85
C VAL A 221 -14.66 8.88 1.77
N PRO A 222 -13.32 8.69 1.76
CA PRO A 222 -12.49 9.27 0.71
C PRO A 222 -12.94 8.81 -0.68
N GLN A 223 -13.25 7.52 -0.82
CA GLN A 223 -13.68 6.94 -2.09
C GLN A 223 -15.05 7.43 -2.53
N HIS A 224 -15.95 7.67 -1.58
CA HIS A 224 -17.24 8.27 -1.82
C HIS A 224 -17.08 9.70 -2.37
N ILE A 225 -16.23 10.51 -1.75
CA ILE A 225 -15.96 11.90 -2.18
C ILE A 225 -15.36 11.92 -3.59
N GLN A 226 -14.39 11.05 -3.86
CA GLN A 226 -13.78 10.90 -5.19
C GLN A 226 -14.82 10.55 -6.26
N LYS A 227 -15.79 9.68 -5.99
CA LYS A 227 -16.78 9.22 -6.99
C LYS A 227 -17.97 10.16 -7.14
N HIS A 228 -18.51 10.65 -6.02
CA HIS A 228 -19.83 11.29 -5.98
C HIS A 228 -19.79 12.78 -5.64
N CYS A 229 -18.71 13.27 -5.03
CA CYS A 229 -18.63 14.65 -4.54
C CYS A 229 -17.67 15.53 -5.35
N GLY A 230 -17.44 15.21 -6.64
CA GLY A 230 -16.70 16.07 -7.56
C GLY A 230 -15.26 15.69 -7.86
N GLY A 231 -14.79 14.59 -7.29
CA GLY A 231 -13.43 14.13 -7.52
C GLY A 231 -12.37 14.90 -6.74
N VAL A 232 -11.31 14.19 -6.39
CA VAL A 232 -10.16 14.67 -5.64
C VAL A 232 -8.92 14.67 -6.55
N TYR A 233 -8.65 13.54 -7.21
CA TYR A 233 -7.50 13.39 -8.11
C TYR A 233 -7.90 12.86 -9.48
N ASN A 234 -7.09 13.20 -10.50
CA ASN A 234 -7.24 12.78 -11.90
C ASN A 234 -6.47 11.49 -12.26
N ALA A 235 -5.57 11.02 -11.40
CA ALA A 235 -4.72 9.85 -11.63
C ALA A 235 -5.03 8.72 -10.63
N GLY A 236 -6.31 8.54 -10.30
CA GLY A 236 -6.75 7.65 -9.24
C GLY A 236 -6.49 8.23 -7.86
N MET A 237 -7.22 7.74 -6.86
CA MET A 237 -7.02 8.11 -5.47
C MET A 237 -6.60 6.87 -4.70
N GLY A 238 -5.46 6.97 -4.02
CA GLY A 238 -5.03 6.02 -3.02
C GLY A 238 -5.31 6.60 -1.64
N TYR A 239 -5.81 5.76 -0.74
CA TYR A 239 -5.92 6.11 0.67
C TYR A 239 -5.62 4.88 1.53
N PHE A 240 -4.79 5.06 2.54
CA PHE A 240 -4.26 3.92 3.29
C PHE A 240 -3.80 4.35 4.68
N LEU A 241 -4.15 3.56 5.69
CA LEU A 241 -3.64 3.72 7.04
C LEU A 241 -2.37 2.88 7.18
N GLN A 242 -1.21 3.54 7.27
CA GLN A 242 0.06 2.89 7.56
C GLN A 242 0.63 3.44 8.85
N GLY A 243 0.99 2.56 9.78
CA GLY A 243 1.41 2.94 11.12
C GLY A 243 0.31 3.75 11.83
N ASN A 244 0.61 5.01 12.15
CA ASN A 244 -0.30 5.90 12.90
C ASN A 244 -0.88 7.02 12.03
N GLN A 245 -0.77 6.97 10.70
CA GLN A 245 -1.18 8.07 9.85
C GLN A 245 -1.98 7.60 8.63
N TRP A 246 -3.06 8.32 8.34
CA TRP A 246 -3.77 8.17 7.08
C TRP A 246 -2.99 8.87 5.97
N TYR A 247 -2.74 8.16 4.88
CA TYR A 247 -2.17 8.71 3.66
C TYR A 247 -3.28 8.84 2.64
N VAL A 248 -3.35 9.98 1.94
CA VAL A 248 -4.26 10.22 0.82
C VAL A 248 -3.47 10.86 -0.33
N TRP A 249 -3.45 10.23 -1.50
CA TRP A 249 -2.57 10.63 -2.59
C TRP A 249 -3.14 10.29 -3.98
N PRO A 250 -2.64 10.91 -5.06
CA PRO A 250 -2.93 10.48 -6.41
C PRO A 250 -2.21 9.17 -6.73
N ALA A 251 -2.97 8.08 -6.88
CA ALA A 251 -2.44 6.71 -6.86
C ALA A 251 -1.45 6.39 -7.99
N LEU A 252 -1.63 7.00 -9.16
CA LEU A 252 -0.92 6.67 -10.39
C LEU A 252 -0.18 7.87 -11.00
N ASP A 253 -0.01 8.95 -10.24
CA ASP A 253 0.67 10.15 -10.72
C ASP A 253 2.20 10.02 -10.63
N THR A 254 2.83 9.76 -11.77
CA THR A 254 4.27 9.56 -11.94
C THR A 254 5.08 10.86 -11.99
N THR A 255 4.44 12.04 -12.00
CA THR A 255 5.15 13.33 -12.19
C THR A 255 5.80 13.87 -10.92
N ARG A 256 5.50 13.25 -9.77
CA ARG A 256 5.81 13.78 -8.44
C ARG A 256 7.23 13.51 -7.94
N PHE A 257 8.05 12.77 -8.67
CA PHE A 257 9.38 12.36 -8.19
C PHE A 257 10.27 13.54 -7.78
N ASN A 258 10.28 14.63 -8.56
CA ASN A 258 11.14 15.78 -8.30
C ASN A 258 10.55 16.78 -7.28
N SER A 259 9.26 16.70 -6.98
CA SER A 259 8.56 17.64 -6.08
C SER A 259 8.21 17.04 -4.72
N ALA A 260 8.23 15.71 -4.60
CA ALA A 260 7.91 15.03 -3.36
C ALA A 260 9.06 15.09 -2.35
N THR A 261 8.69 15.12 -1.07
CA THR A 261 9.65 15.15 0.03
C THR A 261 10.33 13.79 0.22
N ALA A 262 9.58 12.69 0.08
CA ALA A 262 10.09 11.33 0.21
C ALA A 262 10.10 10.64 -1.15
N THR A 263 11.24 10.08 -1.53
CA THR A 263 11.45 9.44 -2.84
C THR A 263 12.18 8.11 -2.68
N LEU A 264 11.85 7.16 -3.55
CA LEU A 264 12.47 5.84 -3.60
C LEU A 264 13.29 5.70 -4.88
N THR A 265 14.58 5.38 -4.76
CA THR A 265 15.42 4.99 -5.89
C THR A 265 15.74 3.51 -5.77
N VAL A 266 15.33 2.72 -6.76
CA VAL A 266 15.60 1.27 -6.82
C VAL A 266 16.62 1.00 -7.92
N ILE A 267 17.76 0.45 -7.55
CA ILE A 267 18.81 0.04 -8.47
C ILE A 267 18.58 -1.44 -8.81
N ASN A 268 18.34 -1.74 -10.08
CA ASN A 268 18.25 -3.12 -10.56
C ASN A 268 19.65 -3.73 -10.66
N VAL A 269 19.97 -4.65 -9.76
CA VAL A 269 21.27 -5.32 -9.71
C VAL A 269 21.14 -6.76 -10.18
N PRO A 270 22.03 -7.26 -11.06
CA PRO A 270 21.98 -8.64 -11.51
C PRO A 270 22.10 -9.62 -10.33
N ALA A 271 21.15 -10.56 -10.21
CA ALA A 271 21.01 -11.43 -9.03
C ALA A 271 22.26 -12.25 -8.67
N ASN A 272 23.09 -12.61 -9.65
CA ASN A 272 24.29 -13.41 -9.42
C ASN A 272 25.52 -12.60 -8.98
N LYS A 273 25.45 -11.27 -8.98
CA LYS A 273 26.62 -10.42 -8.71
C LYS A 273 26.90 -10.25 -7.22
N PHE A 274 25.85 -10.23 -6.39
CA PHE A 274 26.00 -10.00 -4.96
C PHE A 274 25.11 -10.94 -4.13
N PRO A 275 25.49 -12.22 -3.99
CA PRO A 275 24.77 -13.13 -3.12
C PRO A 275 24.93 -12.71 -1.64
N GLN A 276 23.84 -12.70 -0.89
CA GLN A 276 23.82 -12.56 0.57
C GLN A 276 24.40 -11.25 1.12
N VAL A 277 24.22 -10.12 0.41
CA VAL A 277 24.62 -8.82 0.95
C VAL A 277 23.78 -8.45 2.15
N GLU A 278 24.41 -8.18 3.29
CA GLU A 278 23.70 -7.83 4.52
C GLU A 278 23.08 -6.43 4.46
N ARG A 279 23.72 -5.49 3.74
CA ARG A 279 23.28 -4.11 3.55
C ARG A 279 22.77 -3.87 2.14
N THR A 280 21.46 -3.64 2.01
CA THR A 280 20.79 -3.51 0.72
C THR A 280 20.12 -2.16 0.51
N TYR A 281 20.25 -1.23 1.46
CA TYR A 281 19.68 0.10 1.33
C TYR A 281 20.47 1.16 2.10
N ARG A 282 20.26 2.41 1.70
CA ARG A 282 20.74 3.61 2.39
C ARG A 282 19.62 4.64 2.45
N GLN A 283 19.47 5.27 3.60
CA GLN A 283 18.53 6.37 3.79
C GLN A 283 19.30 7.68 3.97
N SER A 284 19.04 8.65 3.11
CA SER A 284 19.60 10.00 3.17
C SER A 284 18.46 10.99 3.40
N GLY A 285 18.16 11.27 4.66
CA GLY A 285 16.97 12.03 5.05
C GLY A 285 15.68 11.28 4.67
N THR A 286 14.90 11.85 3.77
CA THR A 286 13.63 11.29 3.26
C THR A 286 13.80 10.51 1.95
N ASN A 287 15.00 10.49 1.37
CA ASN A 287 15.30 9.74 0.16
C ASN A 287 15.83 8.36 0.54
N LEU A 288 15.15 7.33 0.03
CA LEU A 288 15.51 5.93 0.23
C LEU A 288 16.12 5.40 -1.06
N MET A 289 17.34 4.89 -0.98
CA MET A 289 17.99 4.19 -2.08
C MET A 289 18.12 2.70 -1.73
N VAL A 290 17.65 1.84 -2.62
CA VAL A 290 17.54 0.41 -2.43
C VAL A 290 18.23 -0.34 -3.57
N MET A 291 18.94 -1.40 -3.20
CA MET A 291 19.48 -2.39 -4.11
C MET A 291 18.49 -3.55 -4.26
N ALA A 292 17.93 -3.74 -5.45
CA ALA A 292 17.11 -4.90 -5.77
C ALA A 292 18.02 -6.01 -6.31
N THR A 293 18.30 -7.01 -5.47
CA THR A 293 19.19 -8.15 -5.75
C THR A 293 18.43 -9.39 -6.21
N GLY A 294 17.11 -9.45 -6.03
CA GLY A 294 16.33 -10.63 -6.37
C GLY A 294 15.72 -10.60 -7.77
N SER A 295 14.58 -11.26 -7.92
CA SER A 295 13.88 -11.36 -9.20
C SER A 295 13.18 -10.05 -9.60
N VAL A 296 13.19 -9.76 -10.92
CA VAL A 296 12.47 -8.63 -11.52
C VAL A 296 11.43 -9.17 -12.50
N LYS A 297 10.19 -8.72 -12.35
CA LYS A 297 9.08 -9.05 -13.27
C LYS A 297 8.48 -7.77 -13.81
N PHE A 298 8.46 -7.62 -15.12
CA PHE A 298 7.83 -6.49 -15.79
C PHE A 298 6.57 -6.95 -16.52
N ARG A 299 5.47 -6.22 -16.32
CA ARG A 299 4.18 -6.49 -16.97
C ARG A 299 3.61 -5.20 -17.55
N ASP A 300 3.45 -5.17 -18.86
CA ASP A 300 2.81 -4.06 -19.56
C ASP A 300 1.49 -4.52 -20.22
N PRO A 301 0.35 -4.36 -19.52
CA PRO A 301 -0.96 -4.64 -20.11
C PRO A 301 -1.52 -3.45 -20.90
N SER A 302 -0.82 -2.31 -20.97
CA SER A 302 -1.38 -1.02 -21.42
C SER A 302 -1.98 -1.10 -22.82
N ASN A 303 -1.29 -1.71 -23.79
CA ASN A 303 -1.80 -1.79 -25.16
C ASN A 303 -3.09 -2.63 -25.26
N HIS A 304 -3.15 -3.76 -24.55
CA HIS A 304 -4.35 -4.59 -24.49
C HIS A 304 -5.50 -3.87 -23.76
N ALA A 305 -5.19 -3.18 -22.67
CA ALA A 305 -6.17 -2.36 -21.95
C ALA A 305 -6.70 -1.21 -22.82
N GLN A 306 -5.85 -0.51 -23.55
CA GLN A 306 -6.26 0.55 -24.48
C GLN A 306 -7.13 0.03 -25.64
N LEU A 307 -6.89 -1.18 -26.13
CA LEU A 307 -7.72 -1.79 -27.18
C LEU A 307 -9.12 -2.16 -26.68
N ASN A 308 -9.24 -2.64 -25.43
CA ASN A 308 -10.51 -3.11 -24.90
C ASN A 308 -11.31 -2.02 -24.16
N LEU A 309 -10.64 -1.19 -23.36
CA LEU A 309 -11.24 -0.16 -22.52
C LEU A 309 -11.22 1.23 -23.16
N GLY A 310 -10.42 1.41 -24.21
CA GLY A 310 -10.20 2.69 -24.88
C GLY A 310 -8.99 3.46 -24.34
N ASN A 311 -8.44 4.35 -25.17
CA ASN A 311 -7.39 5.30 -24.78
C ASN A 311 -7.90 6.74 -24.66
N GLY A 312 -9.21 6.93 -24.76
CA GLY A 312 -9.87 8.18 -24.47
C GLY A 312 -11.30 7.97 -23.97
N VAL A 313 -11.84 9.01 -23.37
CA VAL A 313 -13.20 9.04 -22.82
C VAL A 313 -13.93 10.28 -23.32
N ARG A 314 -15.23 10.14 -23.60
CA ARG A 314 -16.14 11.25 -23.86
C ARG A 314 -17.32 11.22 -22.90
N PHE A 315 -17.66 12.36 -22.35
CA PHE A 315 -18.84 12.55 -21.49
C PHE A 315 -19.29 14.01 -21.57
N SER A 316 -20.57 14.24 -21.29
CA SER A 316 -21.15 15.58 -21.25
C SER A 316 -21.14 16.11 -19.82
N ASP A 317 -20.76 17.37 -19.65
CA ASP A 317 -20.67 18.00 -18.33
C ASP A 317 -22.06 18.36 -17.80
N ALA A 318 -22.47 17.73 -16.71
CA ALA A 318 -23.78 17.97 -16.10
C ALA A 318 -23.96 19.42 -15.61
N SER A 319 -22.88 20.06 -15.14
CA SER A 319 -22.96 21.44 -14.62
C SER A 319 -23.36 22.43 -15.72
N LYS A 320 -22.79 22.27 -16.91
CA LYS A 320 -23.05 23.12 -18.07
C LYS A 320 -24.47 22.99 -18.63
N PHE A 321 -25.14 21.85 -18.41
CA PHE A 321 -26.57 21.73 -18.73
C PHE A 321 -27.45 22.52 -17.78
N MET A 322 -27.07 22.61 -16.50
CA MET A 322 -27.84 23.30 -15.46
C MET A 322 -27.62 24.82 -15.47
N ASP A 323 -26.39 25.26 -15.77
CA ASP A 323 -26.01 26.68 -15.75
C ASP A 323 -26.33 27.44 -17.06
N GLY A 324 -26.87 26.74 -18.06
CA GLY A 324 -27.28 27.30 -19.35
C GLY A 324 -26.36 26.89 -20.50
N PHE A 325 -26.72 25.80 -21.19
CA PHE A 325 -25.94 25.24 -22.31
C PHE A 325 -26.01 26.07 -23.61
N VAL A 326 -26.84 27.11 -23.63
CA VAL A 326 -27.16 27.93 -24.81
C VAL A 326 -26.68 29.35 -24.57
N SER A 327 -25.81 29.86 -25.43
CA SER A 327 -25.60 31.30 -25.53
C SER A 327 -26.62 31.89 -26.49
N VAL A 328 -27.33 32.93 -26.04
CA VAL A 328 -28.28 33.66 -26.88
C VAL A 328 -27.55 34.84 -27.49
N SER A 329 -27.37 34.83 -28.81
CA SER A 329 -26.85 35.95 -29.58
C SER A 329 -27.76 36.17 -30.78
N GLU A 330 -28.06 37.43 -31.11
CA GLU A 330 -28.91 37.80 -32.25
C GLU A 330 -30.28 37.09 -32.29
N ASN A 331 -30.92 36.88 -31.14
CA ASN A 331 -32.21 36.16 -31.03
C ASN A 331 -32.15 34.70 -31.53
N ARG A 332 -30.94 34.12 -31.58
CA ARG A 332 -30.69 32.71 -31.90
C ARG A 332 -30.03 32.01 -30.73
N ALA A 333 -30.51 30.81 -30.45
CA ALA A 333 -29.90 29.89 -29.48
C ALA A 333 -28.70 29.19 -30.13
N LEU A 334 -27.48 29.50 -29.68
CA LEU A 334 -26.26 28.84 -30.10
C LEU A 334 -25.83 27.84 -29.03
N ALA A 335 -25.79 26.56 -29.41
CA ALA A 335 -25.25 25.49 -28.58
C ALA A 335 -24.05 24.87 -29.31
N SER A 336 -22.92 24.75 -28.63
CA SER A 336 -21.71 24.13 -29.17
C SER A 336 -21.44 22.82 -28.45
N ARG A 337 -21.16 21.75 -29.21
CA ARG A 337 -20.70 20.48 -28.62
C ARG A 337 -19.39 20.67 -27.87
N GLY A 338 -18.47 21.47 -28.40
CA GLY A 338 -17.16 21.70 -27.79
C GLY A 338 -17.22 22.45 -26.47
N SER A 339 -18.32 23.17 -26.19
CA SER A 339 -18.49 23.81 -24.89
C SER A 339 -19.11 22.87 -23.84
N VAL A 340 -19.89 21.86 -24.25
CA VAL A 340 -20.67 21.00 -23.34
C VAL A 340 -20.02 19.64 -23.09
N ASN A 341 -19.35 19.08 -24.10
CA ASN A 341 -18.73 17.76 -24.00
C ASN A 341 -17.25 17.86 -23.65
N ASN A 342 -16.83 17.01 -22.73
CA ASN A 342 -15.43 16.76 -22.43
C ASN A 342 -14.99 15.54 -23.24
N GLU A 343 -13.95 15.71 -24.06
CA GLU A 343 -13.31 14.65 -24.82
C GLU A 343 -11.83 14.66 -24.47
N PHE A 344 -11.36 13.57 -23.89
CA PHE A 344 -9.98 13.45 -23.43
C PHE A 344 -9.35 12.19 -24.00
N ILE A 345 -8.13 12.35 -24.52
CA ILE A 345 -7.28 11.26 -25.00
C ILE A 345 -6.03 11.30 -24.14
N GLY A 346 -5.72 10.21 -23.42
CA GLY A 346 -4.55 10.19 -22.56
C GLY A 346 -3.25 9.98 -23.35
N THR A 347 -3.14 8.86 -24.05
CA THR A 347 -2.01 8.56 -24.93
C THR A 347 -2.52 8.26 -26.33
N SER A 348 -2.12 9.05 -27.31
CA SER A 348 -2.47 8.79 -28.70
C SER A 348 -1.72 7.56 -29.21
N ARG A 349 -2.42 6.68 -29.92
CA ARG A 349 -1.78 5.48 -30.48
C ARG A 349 -0.88 5.88 -31.67
N PRO A 350 0.27 5.21 -31.87
CA PRO A 350 1.17 5.52 -33.00
C PRO A 350 0.52 5.40 -34.38
N ASN A 351 -0.53 4.57 -34.51
CA ASN A 351 -1.28 4.38 -35.74
C ASN A 351 -2.39 5.43 -35.98
N GLY A 352 -2.56 6.41 -35.08
CA GLY A 352 -3.60 7.44 -35.16
C GLY A 352 -5.03 6.97 -34.86
N ASN A 353 -5.26 5.66 -34.74
CA ASN A 353 -6.60 5.09 -34.50
C ASN A 353 -6.91 5.07 -33.00
N ASN A 354 -7.38 6.20 -32.47
CA ASN A 354 -7.77 6.32 -31.07
C ASN A 354 -9.14 5.69 -30.82
N ASN A 355 -9.20 4.84 -29.79
CA ASN A 355 -10.40 4.16 -29.31
C ASN A 355 -11.03 4.98 -28.18
N VAL A 356 -11.93 5.90 -28.53
CA VAL A 356 -12.57 6.83 -27.60
C VAL A 356 -14.01 6.37 -27.32
N HIS A 357 -14.26 5.89 -26.10
CA HIS A 357 -15.58 5.41 -25.69
C HIS A 357 -16.38 6.46 -24.93
N VAL A 358 -17.71 6.38 -25.00
CA VAL A 358 -18.57 7.13 -24.07
C VAL A 358 -18.35 6.56 -22.67
N SER A 359 -18.20 7.43 -21.67
CA SER A 359 -18.15 6.99 -20.28
C SER A 359 -19.40 6.17 -19.91
N GLY A 360 -19.24 5.20 -19.01
CA GLY A 360 -20.37 4.50 -18.37
C GLY A 360 -21.32 5.45 -17.63
N SER A 361 -20.87 6.67 -17.31
CA SER A 361 -21.70 7.80 -16.88
C SER A 361 -21.67 8.90 -17.94
N PRO A 362 -22.53 8.83 -18.98
CA PRO A 362 -22.46 9.73 -20.15
C PRO A 362 -22.65 11.21 -19.80
N VAL A 363 -23.38 11.51 -18.73
CA VAL A 363 -23.60 12.86 -18.21
C VAL A 363 -23.09 12.92 -16.78
N ASN A 364 -22.00 13.65 -16.55
CA ASN A 364 -21.31 13.70 -15.26
C ASN A 364 -20.54 15.02 -15.11
N ALA A 365 -20.59 15.63 -13.93
CA ALA A 365 -19.79 16.82 -13.59
C ALA A 365 -18.42 16.45 -12.97
N ASN A 366 -18.16 15.18 -12.67
CA ASN A 366 -16.92 14.71 -12.08
C ASN A 366 -15.96 14.16 -13.16
N SER A 367 -15.18 15.05 -13.76
CA SER A 367 -14.18 14.71 -14.77
C SER A 367 -13.00 13.92 -14.21
N LEU A 368 -12.63 14.18 -12.95
CA LEU A 368 -11.44 13.61 -12.30
C LEU A 368 -11.56 12.08 -12.11
N GLU A 369 -12.76 11.58 -11.80
CA GLU A 369 -12.98 10.13 -11.72
C GLU A 369 -12.88 9.44 -13.09
N GLU A 370 -13.34 10.09 -14.16
CA GLU A 370 -13.21 9.54 -15.53
C GLU A 370 -11.76 9.51 -15.99
N TYR A 371 -10.98 10.56 -15.70
CA TYR A 371 -9.53 10.59 -15.95
C TYR A 371 -8.80 9.52 -15.15
N SER A 372 -9.22 9.30 -13.90
CA SER A 372 -8.65 8.26 -13.04
C SER A 372 -8.83 6.85 -13.59
N LYS A 373 -9.97 6.57 -14.25
CA LYS A 373 -10.21 5.28 -14.92
C LYS A 373 -9.28 5.08 -16.10
N LEU A 374 -9.04 6.13 -16.89
CA LEU A 374 -8.10 6.10 -18.01
C LEU A 374 -6.65 5.91 -17.54
N ALA A 375 -6.23 6.61 -16.49
CA ALA A 375 -4.88 6.50 -15.94
C ALA A 375 -4.53 5.04 -15.55
N ARG A 376 -5.50 4.30 -14.96
CA ARG A 376 -5.32 2.86 -14.64
C ARG A 376 -5.06 1.99 -15.86
N ALA A 377 -5.65 2.31 -17.01
CA ALA A 377 -5.51 1.53 -18.23
C ALA A 377 -4.22 1.82 -18.99
N MET A 378 -3.53 2.92 -18.68
CA MET A 378 -2.42 3.43 -19.47
C MET A 378 -1.03 3.05 -18.96
N GLY A 379 -0.89 2.47 -17.76
CA GLY A 379 0.44 2.15 -17.21
C GLY A 379 0.88 0.70 -17.27
N ALA A 380 2.15 0.51 -16.93
CA ALA A 380 2.78 -0.78 -16.73
C ALA A 380 3.11 -0.96 -15.24
N SER A 381 3.38 -2.20 -14.82
CA SER A 381 3.87 -2.49 -13.48
C SER A 381 5.18 -3.26 -13.52
N ILE A 382 6.09 -2.91 -12.62
CA ILE A 382 7.32 -3.64 -12.36
C ILE A 382 7.31 -4.13 -10.92
N THR A 383 7.62 -5.41 -10.73
CA THR A 383 7.84 -6.03 -9.43
C THR A 383 9.33 -6.29 -9.25
N MET A 384 9.91 -5.82 -8.17
CA MET A 384 11.33 -5.99 -7.85
C MET A 384 11.49 -6.53 -6.43
N GLU A 385 12.43 -7.45 -6.24
CA GLU A 385 12.71 -8.08 -4.96
C GLU A 385 13.89 -7.40 -4.26
N TRP A 386 13.63 -6.89 -3.06
CA TRP A 386 14.57 -6.24 -2.15
C TRP A 386 14.80 -7.13 -0.94
N GLU A 387 15.95 -7.77 -0.87
CA GLU A 387 16.37 -8.62 0.25
C GLU A 387 16.89 -7.76 1.42
N ASN A 388 16.88 -8.30 2.65
CA ASN A 388 17.35 -7.59 3.86
C ASN A 388 16.73 -6.18 4.01
N SER A 389 15.43 -6.13 3.75
CA SER A 389 14.64 -4.91 3.62
C SER A 389 14.10 -4.41 4.95
N SER A 390 13.81 -3.10 4.99
CA SER A 390 13.10 -2.46 6.11
C SER A 390 11.70 -2.01 5.65
N PRO A 391 10.63 -2.72 6.03
CA PRO A 391 9.27 -2.44 5.57
C PRO A 391 8.77 -1.02 5.89
N ASP A 392 9.19 -0.45 7.02
CA ASP A 392 8.65 0.82 7.50
C ASP A 392 9.13 2.03 6.71
N LEU A 393 10.17 1.88 5.88
CA LEU A 393 10.70 2.94 5.03
C LEU A 393 9.88 3.16 3.76
N ILE A 394 9.07 2.17 3.35
CA ILE A 394 8.20 2.28 2.19
C ILE A 394 6.88 2.91 2.65
N VAL A 395 6.56 4.07 2.10
CA VAL A 395 5.31 4.78 2.42
C VAL A 395 4.30 4.71 1.26
N PRO A 396 2.99 4.79 1.54
CA PRO A 396 1.97 4.74 0.49
C PRO A 396 2.13 5.92 -0.48
N GLY A 397 2.09 5.63 -1.79
CA GLY A 397 2.18 6.67 -2.82
C GLY A 397 3.54 7.34 -2.94
N MET A 398 4.59 6.72 -2.42
CA MET A 398 5.98 7.16 -2.57
C MET A 398 6.35 7.18 -4.06
N PRO A 399 6.76 8.33 -4.62
CA PRO A 399 7.32 8.38 -5.96
C PRO A 399 8.60 7.55 -6.02
N ALA A 400 8.75 6.79 -7.10
CA ALA A 400 9.84 5.86 -7.27
C ALA A 400 10.55 6.08 -8.61
N GLN A 401 11.86 5.87 -8.62
CA GLN A 401 12.69 5.81 -9.80
C GLN A 401 13.40 4.46 -9.84
N VAL A 402 13.28 3.74 -10.94
CA VAL A 402 14.01 2.49 -11.18
C VAL A 402 15.15 2.76 -12.14
N LEU A 403 16.36 2.43 -11.70
CA LEU A 403 17.59 2.51 -12.49
C LEU A 403 17.93 1.13 -13.02
N CYS A 404 17.93 0.96 -14.33
CA CYS A 404 18.30 -0.29 -14.98
C CYS A 404 19.37 -0.06 -16.05
N LEU A 405 20.22 -1.07 -16.26
CA LEU A 405 21.21 -1.05 -17.34
C LEU A 405 20.62 -1.77 -18.55
N GLN A 406 20.43 -1.04 -19.65
CA GLN A 406 19.98 -1.61 -20.93
C GLN A 406 20.89 -1.11 -22.05
N ASN A 407 21.43 -2.04 -22.87
CA ASN A 407 22.33 -1.72 -23.98
C ASN A 407 23.49 -0.80 -23.58
N GLU A 408 24.11 -1.07 -22.42
CA GLU A 408 25.22 -0.28 -21.86
C GLU A 408 24.87 1.16 -21.46
N GLN A 409 23.59 1.53 -21.49
CA GLN A 409 23.09 2.82 -21.02
C GLN A 409 22.22 2.63 -19.76
N ILE A 410 22.34 3.58 -18.84
CA ILE A 410 21.46 3.63 -17.66
C ILE A 410 20.13 4.20 -18.12
N GLN A 411 19.09 3.39 -18.05
CA GLN A 411 17.73 3.84 -18.22
C GLN A 411 17.09 4.15 -16.87
N THR A 412 16.36 5.25 -16.86
CA THR A 412 15.59 5.72 -15.72
C THR A 412 14.11 5.52 -16.03
N LEU A 413 13.43 4.76 -15.19
CA LEU A 413 11.98 4.59 -15.23
C LEU A 413 11.40 5.32 -14.02
N VAL A 414 10.45 6.22 -14.24
CA VAL A 414 9.79 6.99 -13.17
C VAL A 414 8.39 6.42 -12.93
N GLY A 415 8.03 6.31 -11.67
CA GLY A 415 6.81 5.64 -11.23
C GLY A 415 6.35 6.02 -9.83
N VAL A 416 5.38 5.26 -9.33
CA VAL A 416 4.84 5.37 -7.96
C VAL A 416 4.71 3.98 -7.36
N VAL A 417 5.04 3.83 -6.08
CA VAL A 417 4.81 2.57 -5.35
C VAL A 417 3.31 2.35 -5.17
N ILE A 418 2.81 1.25 -5.74
CA ILE A 418 1.39 0.86 -5.68
C ILE A 418 1.14 -0.31 -4.71
N GLY A 419 2.20 -0.96 -4.23
CA GLY A 419 2.11 -1.95 -3.17
C GLY A 419 3.46 -2.52 -2.81
N ALA A 420 3.51 -3.19 -1.66
CA ALA A 420 4.67 -3.91 -1.19
C ALA A 420 4.21 -5.17 -0.44
N GLN A 421 4.90 -6.29 -0.64
CA GLN A 421 4.71 -7.48 0.19
C GLN A 421 6.03 -7.79 0.89
N HIS A 422 5.99 -7.83 2.22
CA HIS A 422 7.15 -8.05 3.07
C HIS A 422 7.00 -9.41 3.73
N TYR A 423 7.97 -10.29 3.47
CA TYR A 423 8.02 -11.60 4.09
C TYR A 423 9.21 -11.68 5.04
N THR A 424 8.92 -11.78 6.33
CA THR A 424 9.93 -11.95 7.38
C THR A 424 9.96 -13.42 7.81
N GLN A 425 11.12 -14.05 7.67
CA GLN A 425 11.32 -15.45 8.03
C GLN A 425 12.62 -15.63 8.79
N MET A 426 12.73 -16.74 9.52
CA MET A 426 13.94 -17.08 10.23
C MET A 426 15.10 -17.41 9.26
N ARG A 427 16.30 -16.94 9.58
CA ARG A 427 17.55 -17.29 8.90
C ARG A 427 18.15 -18.53 9.59
N GLY A 428 17.94 -19.71 8.99
CA GLY A 428 18.49 -20.98 9.46
C GLY A 428 17.41 -22.03 9.79
N GLN A 429 17.83 -23.26 10.11
CA GLN A 429 16.93 -24.36 10.47
C GLN A 429 17.04 -24.68 11.97
N GLY A 430 15.90 -25.03 12.58
CA GLY A 430 15.82 -25.54 13.95
C GLY A 430 15.42 -24.53 15.04
N PHE A 431 15.27 -25.03 16.26
CA PHE A 431 14.80 -24.24 17.41
C PHE A 431 15.80 -23.17 17.90
N SER A 432 17.10 -23.33 17.62
CA SER A 432 18.15 -22.39 18.04
C SER A 432 18.27 -21.13 17.18
N ALA A 433 17.73 -21.12 15.95
CA ALA A 433 17.82 -19.95 15.08
C ALA A 433 16.96 -18.80 15.62
N SER A 434 17.56 -17.65 15.93
CA SER A 434 16.87 -16.47 16.49
C SER A 434 16.75 -15.31 15.51
N ARG A 435 17.61 -15.28 14.49
CA ARG A 435 17.74 -14.20 13.52
C ARG A 435 16.67 -14.28 12.44
N TYR A 436 16.01 -13.16 12.12
CA TYR A 436 15.04 -13.06 11.03
C TYR A 436 15.58 -12.16 9.90
N ILE A 437 15.26 -12.53 8.66
CA ILE A 437 15.48 -11.71 7.47
C ILE A 437 14.12 -11.31 6.91
N THR A 438 14.03 -10.08 6.38
CA THR A 438 12.85 -9.61 5.67
C THR A 438 13.16 -9.40 4.19
N THR A 439 12.36 -10.00 3.31
CA THR A 439 12.41 -9.77 1.86
C THR A 439 11.16 -9.01 1.43
N THR A 440 11.34 -7.93 0.69
CA THR A 440 10.25 -7.10 0.18
C THR A 440 10.11 -7.24 -1.32
N HIS A 441 8.90 -7.58 -1.79
CA HIS A 441 8.51 -7.46 -3.18
C HIS A 441 7.85 -6.10 -3.39
N LEU A 442 8.55 -5.19 -4.06
CA LEU A 442 8.08 -3.84 -4.38
C LEU A 442 7.30 -3.88 -5.69
N ASN A 443 6.07 -3.38 -5.69
CA ASN A 443 5.26 -3.19 -6.89
C ASN A 443 5.20 -1.70 -7.23
N ILE A 444 5.80 -1.33 -8.36
CA ILE A 444 5.87 0.05 -8.83
C ILE A 444 5.08 0.17 -10.12
N PHE A 445 4.18 1.15 -10.17
CA PHE A 445 3.49 1.55 -11.38
C PHE A 445 4.36 2.50 -12.18
N LEU A 446 4.51 2.22 -13.47
CA LEU A 446 5.36 2.98 -14.39
C LEU A 446 4.49 3.59 -15.50
N GLN A 447 4.89 4.77 -15.95
CA GLN A 447 4.33 5.35 -17.16
C GLN A 447 4.87 4.60 -18.39
N PRO A 448 4.05 4.38 -19.44
CA PRO A 448 4.53 3.78 -20.67
C PRO A 448 5.60 4.67 -21.28
N GLN A 449 6.78 4.11 -21.55
CA GLN A 449 7.80 4.80 -22.32
C GLN A 449 7.33 4.85 -23.77
N ASP A 450 7.17 6.07 -24.31
CA ASP A 450 7.19 6.24 -25.75
C ASP A 450 8.54 5.74 -26.26
N GLN A 451 8.54 4.75 -27.16
CA GLN A 451 9.74 4.14 -27.75
C GLN A 451 10.61 5.14 -28.56
N THR A 452 10.32 6.43 -28.50
CA THR A 452 11.03 7.50 -29.21
C THR A 452 12.03 8.26 -28.35
N GLY A 453 12.19 7.92 -27.06
CA GLY A 453 13.21 8.54 -26.21
C GLY A 453 12.99 10.03 -25.91
N ASN A 454 11.83 10.58 -26.29
CA ASN A 454 11.42 11.92 -25.92
C ASN A 454 10.47 11.84 -24.74
N ALA A 455 10.83 12.48 -23.62
CA ALA A 455 9.94 12.71 -22.50
C ALA A 455 8.62 13.29 -23.03
N SER A 456 7.52 12.55 -22.84
CA SER A 456 6.19 13.00 -23.24
C SER A 456 5.90 14.35 -22.58
N ALA A 457 5.61 15.35 -23.40
CA ALA A 457 5.34 16.71 -22.97
C ALA A 457 4.22 16.75 -21.93
N THR A 458 4.44 17.59 -20.92
CA THR A 458 3.50 18.04 -19.89
C THR A 458 2.08 18.21 -20.45
N PRO A 459 1.03 17.68 -19.81
CA PRO A 459 -0.32 18.07 -20.15
C PRO A 459 -0.45 19.58 -19.89
N ALA A 460 -0.78 20.33 -20.94
CA ALA A 460 -1.02 21.75 -20.85
C ALA A 460 -2.05 22.02 -19.74
N SER A 461 -1.66 22.83 -18.76
CA SER A 461 -2.60 23.53 -17.91
C SER A 461 -3.51 24.35 -18.81
N THR A 462 -4.75 23.91 -19.01
CA THR A 462 -5.79 24.77 -19.58
C THR A 462 -6.27 25.78 -18.54
N PRO A 463 -6.60 27.01 -18.98
CA PRO A 463 -6.81 28.19 -18.15
C PRO A 463 -8.01 28.12 -17.20
#